data_AF-A0A7X8Z6X3-F1
#
_entry.id   AF-A0A7X8Z6X3-F1
#
_cell.length_a   1.000
_cell.length_b   1.000
_cell.length_c   1.000
_cell.angle_alpha   90.00
_cell.angle_beta   90.00
_cell.angle_gamma   90.00
#
_symmetry.space_group_name_H-M   'P 1'
#
loop_
_entity.id
_entity.type
_entity.pdbx_description
1 polymer ?
#
loop_
_entity_poly.entity_id
_entity_poly.type
_entity_poly.pdbx_seq_one_letter_code
_entity_poly.pdbx_strand_id
1 'polypeptide(L)'
;GLLEEIRSQLSKKDNALMEFLLDGWDSEKLGEDFYLKAAASNNDFVRDYFEYDLGLRNAKVSYLNKALGRPEGQDIMILPHDSTKYEEIKDFEDAAKAVEVLGQNDILGRERGLDDLLWAKIDELTVMHVFDIDVILGFVCKLKIVDRWLSLDEATGREYFRKLVKDLRKGVEGKFEGEVLN
;
A
#
# COMPACT_ATOMS: atom_id res chain seq x y z
N GLY A 1 -20.42 6.29 -6.71
CA GLY A 1 -19.52 5.20 -7.15
C GLY A 1 -19.25 4.26 -5.99
N LEU A 2 -18.58 3.14 -6.21
CA LEU A 2 -18.36 2.10 -5.18
C LEU A 2 -17.77 2.65 -3.87
N LEU A 3 -16.81 3.58 -3.95
CA LEU A 3 -16.23 4.21 -2.74
C LEU A 3 -17.26 4.99 -1.91
N GLU A 4 -18.16 5.73 -2.54
CA GLU A 4 -19.23 6.46 -1.83
C GLU A 4 -20.20 5.50 -1.13
N GLU A 5 -20.50 4.37 -1.77
CA GLU A 5 -21.36 3.34 -1.20
C GLU A 5 -20.70 2.69 0.03
N ILE A 6 -19.39 2.39 -0.05
CA ILE A 6 -18.62 1.89 1.10
C ILE A 6 -18.64 2.92 2.23
N ARG A 7 -18.29 4.18 1.96
CA ARG A 7 -18.25 5.26 2.96
C ARG A 7 -19.61 5.46 3.65
N SER A 8 -20.71 5.32 2.91
CA SER A 8 -22.07 5.46 3.48
C SER A 8 -22.42 4.41 4.54
N GLN A 9 -21.70 3.27 4.55
CA GLN A 9 -21.91 2.16 5.47
C GLN A 9 -20.93 2.16 6.66
N LEU A 10 -19.92 3.03 6.64
CA LEU A 10 -18.90 3.11 7.68
C LEU A 10 -19.35 4.00 8.85
N SER A 11 -18.91 3.66 10.06
CA SER A 11 -19.05 4.56 11.21
C SER A 11 -18.30 5.88 10.98
N LYS A 12 -18.57 6.91 11.78
CA LYS A 12 -17.82 8.18 11.68
C LYS A 12 -16.30 7.98 11.92
N LYS A 13 -15.93 7.08 12.84
CA LYS A 13 -14.54 6.77 13.14
C LYS A 13 -13.87 6.07 11.95
N ASP A 14 -14.53 5.10 11.36
CA ASP A 14 -14.00 4.32 10.24
C ASP A 14 -13.94 5.16 8.96
N ASN A 15 -14.90 6.06 8.75
CA ASN A 15 -14.84 7.06 7.69
C ASN A 15 -13.61 7.97 7.81
N ALA A 16 -13.21 8.35 9.03
CA ALA A 16 -12.00 9.15 9.22
C ALA A 16 -10.73 8.37 8.86
N LEU A 17 -10.68 7.07 9.16
CA LEU A 17 -9.58 6.19 8.72
C LEU A 17 -9.56 6.06 7.19
N MET A 18 -10.73 5.86 6.58
CA MET A 18 -10.88 5.79 5.12
C MET A 18 -10.44 7.09 4.44
N GLU A 19 -10.81 8.23 5.00
CA GLU A 19 -10.44 9.54 4.46
C GLU A 19 -8.92 9.77 4.57
N PHE A 20 -8.32 9.46 5.72
CA PHE A 20 -6.87 9.50 5.90
C PHE A 20 -6.14 8.54 4.94
N LEU A 21 -6.66 7.34 4.74
CA LEU A 21 -6.12 6.37 3.80
C LEU A 21 -6.10 6.91 2.37
N LEU A 22 -7.21 7.54 1.93
CA LEU A 22 -7.35 8.10 0.59
C LEU A 22 -6.43 9.30 0.38
N ASP A 23 -6.14 10.08 1.42
CA ASP A 23 -5.13 11.15 1.37
C ASP A 23 -3.74 10.63 1.02
N GLY A 24 -3.42 9.39 1.41
CA GLY A 24 -2.18 8.71 1.01
C GLY A 24 -2.09 8.33 -0.47
N TRP A 25 -3.16 8.50 -1.24
CA TRP A 25 -3.18 8.33 -2.70
C TRP A 25 -3.14 9.66 -3.45
N ASP A 26 -3.11 10.78 -2.73
CA ASP A 26 -2.99 12.13 -3.28
C ASP A 26 -1.52 12.60 -3.15
N SER A 27 -0.84 12.74 -4.29
CA SER A 27 0.57 13.15 -4.31
C SER A 27 0.82 14.52 -3.69
N GLU A 28 -0.18 15.40 -3.64
CA GLU A 28 -0.03 16.73 -3.02
C GLU A 28 -0.04 16.68 -1.49
N LYS A 29 -0.55 15.58 -0.91
CA LYS A 29 -0.65 15.37 0.54
C LYS A 29 0.48 14.53 1.11
N LEU A 30 1.18 13.77 0.27
CA LEU A 30 2.24 12.84 0.65
C LEU A 30 3.54 13.56 1.01
N GLY A 31 3.62 14.06 2.24
CA GLY A 31 4.80 14.69 2.83
C GLY A 31 5.13 14.15 4.23
N GLU A 32 6.18 14.68 4.84
CA GLU A 32 6.65 14.25 6.17
C GLU A 32 5.55 14.30 7.24
N ASP A 33 4.76 15.37 7.28
CA ASP A 33 3.63 15.52 8.21
C ASP A 33 2.56 14.42 8.05
N PHE A 34 2.32 13.98 6.81
CA PHE A 34 1.39 12.88 6.54
C PHE A 34 1.90 11.57 7.15
N TYR A 35 3.16 11.21 6.89
CA TYR A 35 3.73 9.97 7.44
C TYR A 35 3.92 10.03 8.95
N LEU A 36 4.18 11.21 9.53
CA LEU A 36 4.16 11.40 10.98
C LEU A 36 2.77 11.13 11.58
N LYS A 37 1.71 11.63 10.94
CA LYS A 37 0.32 11.34 11.35
C LYS A 37 -0.02 9.87 11.17
N ALA A 38 0.43 9.25 10.08
CA ALA A 38 0.21 7.83 9.83
C ALA A 38 0.86 6.99 10.94
N ALA A 39 2.13 7.26 11.25
CA ALA A 39 2.87 6.58 12.32
C ALA A 39 2.23 6.78 13.72
N ALA A 40 1.56 7.90 13.95
CA ALA A 40 0.84 8.19 15.20
C ALA A 40 -0.61 7.63 15.23
N SER A 41 -1.05 6.93 14.18
CA SER A 41 -2.41 6.38 14.10
C SER A 41 -2.66 5.30 15.15
N ASN A 42 -3.86 5.30 15.73
CA ASN A 42 -4.32 4.24 16.63
C ASN A 42 -4.80 2.98 15.89
N ASN A 43 -4.77 2.98 14.55
CA ASN A 43 -5.12 1.82 13.74
C ASN A 43 -3.85 1.21 13.15
N ASP A 44 -3.67 -0.08 13.41
CA ASP A 44 -2.45 -0.81 13.08
C ASP A 44 -2.27 -0.92 11.57
N PHE A 45 -3.34 -1.24 10.82
CA PHE A 45 -3.30 -1.26 9.36
C PHE A 45 -2.79 0.06 8.77
N VAL A 46 -3.30 1.21 9.22
CA VAL A 46 -2.85 2.53 8.74
C VAL A 46 -1.38 2.77 9.05
N ARG A 47 -0.90 2.43 10.26
CA ARG A 47 0.52 2.59 10.59
C ARG A 47 1.39 1.74 9.69
N ASP A 48 1.11 0.44 9.65
CA ASP A 48 1.95 -0.56 9.01
C ASP A 48 1.93 -0.41 7.48
N TYR A 49 0.77 -0.07 6.91
CA TYR A 49 0.62 0.21 5.48
C TYR A 49 1.48 1.40 5.04
N PHE A 50 1.43 2.52 5.78
CA PHE A 50 2.18 3.72 5.40
C PHE A 50 3.66 3.67 5.79
N GLU A 51 4.02 2.85 6.78
CA GLU A 51 5.43 2.49 7.02
C GLU A 51 6.01 1.75 5.80
N TYR A 52 5.28 0.75 5.29
CA TYR A 52 5.69 0.01 4.10
C TYR A 52 5.71 0.87 2.82
N ASP A 53 4.68 1.70 2.60
CA ASP A 53 4.63 2.65 1.48
C ASP A 53 5.81 3.63 1.51
N LEU A 54 6.15 4.17 2.68
CA LEU A 54 7.34 5.01 2.86
C LEU A 54 8.62 4.23 2.55
N GLY A 55 8.73 2.98 3.01
CA GLY A 55 9.84 2.07 2.72
C GLY A 55 10.05 1.85 1.22
N LEU A 56 8.99 1.51 0.48
CA LEU A 56 9.03 1.35 -0.98
C LEU A 56 9.44 2.65 -1.69
N ARG A 57 8.91 3.80 -1.27
CA ARG A 57 9.26 5.10 -1.85
C ARG A 57 10.72 5.46 -1.61
N ASN A 58 11.21 5.28 -0.38
CA ASN A 58 12.61 5.50 -0.05
C ASN A 58 13.53 4.53 -0.81
N ALA A 59 13.13 3.27 -1.00
CA ALA A 59 13.87 2.32 -1.84
C ALA A 59 13.96 2.80 -3.30
N LYS A 60 12.85 3.29 -3.86
CA LYS A 60 12.80 3.89 -5.22
C LYS A 60 13.71 5.11 -5.33
N VAL A 61 13.64 6.04 -4.38
CA VAL A 61 14.50 7.25 -4.35
C VAL A 61 15.97 6.85 -4.24
N SER A 62 16.31 5.92 -3.35
CA SER A 62 17.68 5.43 -3.16
C SER A 62 18.24 4.80 -4.45
N TYR A 63 17.45 3.96 -5.11
CA TYR A 63 17.80 3.39 -6.40
C TYR A 63 18.04 4.47 -7.46
N LEU A 64 17.14 5.46 -7.56
CA LEU A 64 17.25 6.56 -8.53
C LEU A 64 18.48 7.44 -8.25
N ASN A 65 18.80 7.72 -6.99
CA ASN A 65 20.00 8.46 -6.63
C ASN A 65 21.25 7.76 -7.16
N LYS A 66 21.35 6.44 -6.93
CA LYS A 66 22.46 5.63 -7.45
C LYS A 66 22.50 5.61 -8.98
N ALA A 67 21.36 5.35 -9.63
CA ALA A 67 21.26 5.24 -11.08
C ALA A 67 21.58 6.56 -11.81
N LEU A 68 21.26 7.70 -11.18
CA LEU A 68 21.47 9.04 -11.74
C LEU A 68 22.74 9.73 -11.23
N GLY A 69 23.55 9.08 -10.38
CA GLY A 69 24.76 9.66 -9.80
C GLY A 69 24.52 10.83 -8.84
N ARG A 70 23.34 10.88 -8.20
CA ARG A 70 23.00 11.87 -7.17
C ARG A 70 23.63 11.48 -5.83
N PRO A 71 23.90 12.44 -4.93
CA PRO A 71 24.33 12.15 -3.56
C PRO A 71 23.49 11.08 -2.87
N GLU A 72 24.16 10.18 -2.17
CA GLU A 72 23.52 9.17 -1.32
C GLU A 72 22.63 9.87 -0.26
N GLY A 73 21.41 9.36 -0.07
CA GLY A 73 20.43 9.95 0.85
C GLY A 73 19.68 11.17 0.35
N GLN A 74 19.96 11.70 -0.85
CA GLN A 74 19.24 12.86 -1.37
C GLN A 74 17.73 12.55 -1.53
N ASP A 75 16.85 13.47 -1.09
CA ASP A 75 15.38 13.36 -1.15
C ASP A 75 14.77 12.14 -0.42
N ILE A 76 15.57 11.40 0.35
CA ILE A 76 15.07 10.35 1.22
C ILE A 76 14.31 10.99 2.37
N MET A 77 13.09 10.51 2.63
CA MET A 77 12.27 11.02 3.72
C MET A 77 12.55 10.23 5.00
N ILE A 78 13.04 10.94 6.02
CA ILE A 78 13.35 10.38 7.35
C ILE A 78 12.46 11.09 8.37
N LEU A 79 11.68 10.33 9.13
CA LEU A 79 10.79 10.91 10.13
C LEU A 79 11.56 11.31 11.40
N PRO A 80 11.36 12.52 11.96
CA PRO A 80 12.20 13.14 12.98
C PRO A 80 12.19 12.50 14.38
N HIS A 81 11.31 11.54 14.65
CA HIS A 81 11.20 10.91 15.98
C HIS A 81 12.14 9.73 16.21
N ASP A 82 12.98 9.37 15.23
CA ASP A 82 13.91 8.26 15.38
C ASP A 82 15.31 8.59 14.83
N SER A 83 16.28 8.75 15.72
CA SER A 83 17.63 9.24 15.41
C SER A 83 18.51 8.21 14.68
N THR A 84 18.04 6.99 14.42
CA THR A 84 18.77 5.88 13.78
C THR A 84 18.31 5.53 12.36
N LYS A 85 17.34 6.27 11.79
CA LYS A 85 16.58 5.88 10.59
C LYS A 85 17.30 5.70 9.25
N TYR A 86 18.58 6.09 9.13
CA TYR A 86 19.33 5.72 7.93
C TYR A 86 19.60 4.20 7.86
N GLU A 87 19.68 3.56 9.03
CA GLU A 87 19.82 2.10 9.16
C GLU A 87 18.48 1.40 8.85
N GLU A 88 17.35 1.96 9.29
CA GLU A 88 16.01 1.41 9.01
C GLU A 88 15.64 1.35 7.52
N ILE A 89 16.12 2.29 6.69
CA ILE A 89 15.91 2.20 5.22
C ILE A 89 16.64 0.98 4.64
N LYS A 90 17.80 0.64 5.19
CA LYS A 90 18.56 -0.57 4.81
C LYS A 90 17.91 -1.83 5.36
N ASP A 91 17.16 -1.69 6.46
CA ASP A 91 16.42 -2.77 7.12
C ASP A 91 14.96 -2.89 6.65
N PHE A 92 14.53 -2.09 5.67
CA PHE A 92 13.21 -2.26 5.04
C PHE A 92 13.09 -3.68 4.50
N GLU A 93 12.07 -4.41 4.96
CA GLU A 93 11.94 -5.86 4.77
C GLU A 93 12.01 -6.31 3.31
N ASP A 94 11.52 -5.48 2.38
CA ASP A 94 11.47 -5.76 0.96
C ASP A 94 12.45 -4.92 0.12
N ALA A 95 13.47 -4.32 0.75
CA ALA A 95 14.46 -3.49 0.07
C ALA A 95 15.14 -4.23 -1.10
N ALA A 96 15.53 -5.49 -0.90
CA ALA A 96 16.15 -6.31 -1.94
C ALA A 96 15.19 -6.57 -3.11
N LYS A 97 13.92 -6.90 -2.83
CA LYS A 97 12.90 -7.13 -3.86
C LYS A 97 12.60 -5.86 -4.64
N ALA A 98 12.50 -4.71 -3.95
CA ALA A 98 12.29 -3.42 -4.59
C ALA A 98 13.45 -3.07 -5.53
N VAL A 99 14.71 -3.29 -5.10
CA VAL A 99 15.89 -3.08 -5.95
C VAL A 99 15.89 -4.00 -7.17
N GLU A 100 15.51 -5.27 -7.01
CA GLU A 100 15.37 -6.21 -8.11
C GLU A 100 14.34 -5.74 -9.15
N VAL A 101 13.15 -5.36 -8.69
CA VAL A 101 12.08 -4.79 -9.53
C VAL A 101 12.59 -3.54 -10.27
N LEU A 102 13.22 -2.61 -9.56
CA LEU A 102 13.72 -1.35 -10.12
C LEU A 102 14.86 -1.57 -11.13
N GLY A 103 15.59 -2.69 -11.04
CA GLY A 103 16.64 -3.09 -11.96
C GLY A 103 16.15 -3.50 -13.35
N GLN A 104 14.85 -3.74 -13.55
CA GLN A 104 14.27 -4.13 -14.84
C GLN A 104 14.33 -3.00 -15.87
N ASN A 105 14.31 -3.30 -17.17
CA ASN A 105 14.46 -2.27 -18.21
C ASN A 105 13.18 -1.47 -18.50
N ASP A 106 12.01 -2.05 -18.25
CA ASP A 106 10.72 -1.45 -18.56
C ASP A 106 10.19 -0.60 -17.40
N ILE A 107 9.86 0.67 -17.67
CA ILE A 107 9.36 1.60 -16.65
C ILE A 107 8.00 1.14 -16.12
N LEU A 108 7.10 0.67 -17.00
CA LEU A 108 5.79 0.17 -16.56
C LEU A 108 5.95 -1.10 -15.72
N GLY A 109 6.84 -2.01 -16.12
CA GLY A 109 7.22 -3.19 -15.34
C GLY A 109 7.73 -2.85 -13.94
N ARG A 110 8.55 -1.79 -13.79
CA ARG A 110 9.00 -1.31 -12.47
C ARG A 110 7.84 -0.84 -11.62
N GLU A 111 6.98 0.04 -12.13
CA GLU A 111 5.82 0.54 -11.38
C GLU A 111 4.86 -0.59 -11.00
N ARG A 112 4.68 -1.57 -11.91
CA ARG A 112 3.84 -2.75 -11.66
C ARG A 112 4.43 -3.64 -10.57
N GLY A 113 5.74 -3.89 -10.62
CA GLY A 113 6.40 -4.69 -9.60
C GLY A 113 6.36 -4.05 -8.21
N LEU A 114 6.47 -2.72 -8.12
CA LEU A 114 6.30 -2.00 -6.85
C LEU A 114 4.86 -2.11 -6.32
N ASP A 115 3.86 -2.03 -7.21
CA ASP A 115 2.46 -2.25 -6.81
C ASP A 115 2.17 -3.69 -6.44
N ASP A 116 2.85 -4.66 -7.05
CA ASP A 116 2.74 -6.07 -6.67
C ASP A 116 3.29 -6.32 -5.26
N LEU A 117 4.38 -5.65 -4.89
CA LEU A 117 4.91 -5.64 -3.52
C LEU A 117 3.92 -5.00 -2.54
N LEU A 118 3.40 -3.81 -2.86
CA LEU A 118 2.38 -3.15 -2.03
C LEU A 118 1.10 -3.99 -1.89
N TRP A 119 0.65 -4.63 -2.96
CA TRP A 119 -0.49 -5.55 -2.94
C TRP A 119 -0.23 -6.74 -2.01
N ALA A 120 0.96 -7.35 -2.10
CA ALA A 120 1.34 -8.45 -1.23
C ALA A 120 1.38 -8.03 0.24
N LYS A 121 1.85 -6.80 0.54
CA LYS A 121 1.79 -6.28 1.91
C LYS A 121 0.35 -6.09 2.38
N ILE A 122 -0.54 -5.57 1.54
CA ILE A 122 -1.97 -5.45 1.89
C ILE A 122 -2.58 -6.84 2.17
N ASP A 123 -2.22 -7.87 1.40
CA ASP A 123 -2.64 -9.25 1.67
C ASP A 123 -2.17 -9.71 3.06
N GLU A 124 -0.90 -9.48 3.40
CA GLU A 124 -0.33 -9.83 4.70
C GLU A 124 -1.04 -9.11 5.85
N LEU A 125 -1.22 -7.79 5.75
CA LEU A 125 -1.86 -6.96 6.76
C LEU A 125 -3.34 -7.31 6.98
N THR A 126 -3.97 -8.04 6.06
CA THR A 126 -5.38 -8.41 6.17
C THR A 126 -5.61 -9.91 6.36
N VAL A 127 -4.56 -10.74 6.36
CA VAL A 127 -4.69 -12.21 6.35
C VAL A 127 -5.36 -12.77 7.61
N MET A 128 -5.12 -12.16 8.77
CA MET A 128 -5.68 -12.58 10.06
C MET A 128 -7.00 -11.87 10.41
N HIS A 129 -7.44 -10.95 9.54
CA HIS A 129 -8.56 -10.06 9.81
C HIS A 129 -9.83 -10.58 9.14
N VAL A 130 -10.91 -10.69 9.92
CA VAL A 130 -12.20 -11.20 9.45
C VAL A 130 -13.29 -10.22 9.86
N PHE A 131 -13.84 -9.50 8.88
CA PHE A 131 -14.93 -8.53 9.06
C PHE A 131 -14.63 -7.31 9.96
N ASP A 132 -13.41 -6.78 9.91
CA ASP A 132 -13.10 -5.50 10.53
C ASP A 132 -12.81 -4.41 9.49
N ILE A 133 -12.54 -3.21 10.00
CA ILE A 133 -12.20 -2.05 9.18
C ILE A 133 -10.93 -2.29 8.36
N ASP A 134 -9.96 -3.07 8.85
CA ASP A 134 -8.67 -3.28 8.19
C ASP A 134 -8.86 -4.05 6.87
N VAL A 135 -9.78 -5.02 6.83
CA VAL A 135 -10.18 -5.69 5.57
C VAL A 135 -10.76 -4.69 4.57
N ILE A 136 -11.57 -3.74 5.02
CA ILE A 136 -12.18 -2.72 4.15
C ILE A 136 -11.12 -1.73 3.66
N LEU A 137 -10.21 -1.28 4.52
CA LEU A 137 -9.09 -0.40 4.14
C LEU A 137 -8.18 -1.10 3.12
N GLY A 138 -7.83 -2.36 3.35
CA GLY A 138 -7.04 -3.16 2.41
C GLY A 138 -7.75 -3.37 1.06
N PHE A 139 -9.05 -3.63 1.08
CA PHE A 139 -9.85 -3.67 -0.15
C PHE A 139 -9.78 -2.34 -0.92
N VAL A 140 -9.91 -1.20 -0.22
CA VAL A 140 -9.85 0.11 -0.86
C VAL A 140 -8.46 0.40 -1.42
N CYS A 141 -7.36 0.08 -0.72
CA CYS A 141 -6.02 0.22 -1.29
C CYS A 141 -5.86 -0.56 -2.60
N LYS A 142 -6.33 -1.81 -2.63
CA LYS A 142 -6.29 -2.63 -3.86
C LYS A 142 -7.18 -2.05 -4.96
N LEU A 143 -8.34 -1.51 -4.61
CA LEU A 143 -9.20 -0.80 -5.56
C LEU A 143 -8.49 0.42 -6.16
N LYS A 144 -7.72 1.18 -5.36
CA LYS A 144 -6.92 2.30 -5.84
C LYS A 144 -5.80 1.86 -6.79
N ILE A 145 -5.15 0.72 -6.53
CA ILE A 145 -4.19 0.11 -7.47
C ILE A 145 -4.88 -0.24 -8.80
N VAL A 146 -6.05 -0.88 -8.75
CA VAL A 146 -6.85 -1.20 -9.94
C VAL A 146 -7.18 0.06 -10.73
N ASP A 147 -7.72 1.09 -10.08
CA ASP A 147 -8.10 2.35 -10.73
C ASP A 147 -6.90 3.03 -11.40
N ARG A 148 -5.74 3.04 -10.73
CA ARG A 148 -4.50 3.59 -11.27
C ARG A 148 -4.11 2.88 -12.56
N TRP A 149 -4.08 1.55 -12.54
CA TRP A 149 -3.71 0.76 -13.72
C TRP A 149 -4.74 0.79 -14.83
N LEU A 150 -6.04 0.84 -14.53
CA LEU A 150 -7.06 1.03 -15.57
C LEU A 150 -6.87 2.34 -16.34
N SER A 151 -6.32 3.38 -15.71
CA SER A 151 -6.00 4.65 -16.38
C SER A 151 -4.65 4.66 -17.10
N LEU A 152 -3.65 3.92 -16.61
CA LEU A 152 -2.29 3.88 -17.18
C LEU A 152 -2.12 2.83 -18.29
N ASP A 153 -2.58 1.60 -18.04
CA ASP A 153 -2.57 0.48 -18.97
C ASP A 153 -3.77 -0.45 -18.68
N GLU A 154 -4.80 -0.33 -19.51
CA GLU A 154 -6.07 -1.03 -19.30
C GLU A 154 -5.90 -2.56 -19.23
N ALA A 155 -4.91 -3.13 -19.93
CA ALA A 155 -4.62 -4.56 -19.87
C ALA A 155 -4.21 -4.99 -18.46
N THR A 156 -3.20 -4.33 -17.89
CA THR A 156 -2.76 -4.56 -16.50
C THR A 156 -3.85 -4.20 -15.49
N GLY A 157 -4.62 -3.13 -15.72
CA GLY A 157 -5.76 -2.77 -14.87
C GLY A 157 -6.81 -3.89 -14.78
N ARG A 158 -7.13 -4.52 -15.91
CA ARG A 158 -8.03 -5.69 -15.93
C ARG A 158 -7.43 -6.92 -15.26
N GLU A 159 -6.11 -7.08 -15.24
CA GLU A 159 -5.45 -8.15 -14.47
C GLU A 159 -5.61 -7.93 -12.97
N TYR A 160 -5.32 -6.73 -12.46
CA TYR A 160 -5.56 -6.39 -11.06
C TYR A 160 -7.03 -6.51 -10.68
N PHE A 161 -7.95 -6.08 -11.55
CA PHE A 161 -9.38 -6.22 -11.28
C PHE A 161 -9.78 -7.68 -11.13
N ARG A 162 -9.31 -8.58 -12.02
CA ARG A 162 -9.57 -10.02 -11.89
C ARG A 162 -8.97 -10.60 -10.61
N LYS A 163 -7.77 -10.13 -10.21
CA LYS A 163 -7.13 -10.51 -8.94
C LYS A 163 -8.01 -10.08 -7.75
N LEU A 164 -8.45 -8.83 -7.72
CA LEU A 164 -9.35 -8.29 -6.69
C LEU A 164 -10.64 -9.12 -6.55
N VAL A 165 -11.30 -9.41 -7.67
CA VAL A 165 -12.54 -10.21 -7.68
C VAL A 165 -12.29 -11.63 -7.19
N LYS A 166 -11.15 -12.24 -7.54
CA LYS A 166 -10.77 -13.57 -7.07
C LYS A 166 -10.54 -13.58 -5.56
N ASP A 167 -9.87 -12.57 -5.02
CA ASP A 167 -9.61 -12.46 -3.57
C ASP A 167 -10.92 -12.28 -2.80
N LEU A 168 -11.83 -11.43 -3.30
CA LEU A 168 -13.18 -11.28 -2.75
C LEU A 168 -13.96 -12.61 -2.72
N ARG A 169 -13.92 -13.38 -3.80
CA ARG A 169 -14.62 -14.68 -3.88
C ARG A 169 -14.08 -15.70 -2.89
N LYS A 170 -12.75 -15.81 -2.75
CA LYS A 170 -12.14 -16.68 -1.74
C LYS A 170 -12.56 -16.32 -0.33
N GLY A 171 -12.59 -15.02 -0.02
CA GLY A 171 -13.09 -14.54 1.27
C GLY A 171 -14.55 -14.88 1.51
N VAL A 172 -15.38 -15.00 0.47
CA VAL A 172 -16.78 -15.44 0.57
C VAL A 172 -16.91 -16.96 0.68
N GLU A 173 -16.16 -17.73 -0.11
CA GLU A 173 -16.20 -19.20 -0.11
C GLU A 173 -15.67 -19.81 1.20
N GLY A 174 -14.59 -19.26 1.76
CA GLY A 174 -14.09 -19.69 3.07
C GLY A 174 -15.09 -19.50 4.22
N LYS A 175 -16.10 -18.63 4.06
CA LYS A 175 -17.19 -18.47 5.04
C LYS A 175 -18.17 -19.63 5.01
N PHE A 176 -18.50 -20.14 3.82
CA PHE A 176 -19.43 -21.26 3.67
C PHE A 176 -18.86 -22.58 4.19
N GLU A 177 -17.54 -22.76 4.17
CA GLU A 177 -16.90 -23.94 4.75
C GLU A 177 -16.78 -23.88 6.28
N GLY A 178 -16.57 -22.68 6.85
CA GLY A 178 -16.49 -22.47 8.30
C GLY A 178 -17.84 -22.57 9.03
N GLU A 179 -18.96 -22.26 8.38
CA GLU A 179 -20.31 -22.39 8.96
C GLU A 179 -20.85 -23.83 8.95
N VAL A 180 -20.30 -24.72 8.11
CA VAL A 180 -20.72 -26.14 8.03
C VAL A 180 -20.01 -27.01 9.09
N LEU A 181 -18.98 -26.48 9.76
CA LEU A 181 -18.17 -27.19 10.75
C LEU A 181 -18.46 -26.78 12.21
N ASN A 182 -19.51 -25.98 12.47
CA ASN A 182 -19.96 -25.62 13.82
C ASN A 182 -21.38 -26.14 14.13
#